data_AF-A0A318CWC4-F1
#
_entry.id   AF-A0A318CWC4-F1
#
_cell.length_a   1.000
_cell.length_b   1.000
_cell.length_c   1.000
_cell.angle_alpha   90.00
_cell.angle_beta   90.00
_cell.angle_gamma   90.00
#
_symmetry.space_group_name_H-M   'P 1'
#
loop_
_entity.id
_entity.type
_entity.pdbx_description
1 polymer ?
#
loop_
_entity_poly.entity_id
_entity_poly.type
_entity_poly.pdbx_seq_one_letter_code
_entity_poly.pdbx_strand_id
1 'polypeptide(L)'
;MRPVLMYLGRYISGGPISKSRLIEVTEDRVLFRYADNKDLDEDKRPTNKVMPLSLSDFIRRLLLHVPVPGLQYVRSYGIYANTKRSELAQCREQSGQDNLEIPEPLGWKDALAKVSDKHPERCPICGKQLLYSGVIPRKRQGESASFRDFEKLIQPVGIPVAA
;
A
#
# COMPACT_ATOMS: atom_id res chain seq x y z
N MET A 1 21.29 10.93 18.41
CA MET A 1 20.69 9.66 17.91
C MET A 1 19.37 9.82 17.15
N ARG A 2 18.47 10.74 17.53
CA ARG A 2 17.19 11.00 16.83
C ARG A 2 17.29 11.23 15.30
N PRO A 3 18.32 11.93 14.76
CA PRO A 3 18.42 12.21 13.32
C PRO A 3 18.62 10.95 12.46
N VAL A 4 19.46 10.02 12.93
CA VAL A 4 19.77 8.77 12.21
C VAL A 4 18.55 7.84 12.20
N LEU A 5 17.84 7.74 13.33
CA LEU A 5 16.63 6.93 13.42
C LEU A 5 15.52 7.45 12.50
N MET A 6 15.35 8.77 12.41
CA MET A 6 14.39 9.39 11.48
C MET A 6 14.79 9.19 10.02
N TYR A 7 16.09 9.27 9.72
CA TYR A 7 16.61 8.98 8.38
C TYR A 7 16.32 7.53 7.98
N LEU A 8 16.66 6.56 8.84
CA LEU A 8 16.44 5.15 8.59
C LEU A 8 14.95 4.82 8.49
N GLY A 9 14.12 5.38 9.38
CA GLY A 9 12.68 5.22 9.35
C GLY A 9 12.08 5.64 8.00
N ARG A 10 12.45 6.81 7.49
CA ARG A 10 11.99 7.29 6.17
C ARG A 10 12.49 6.43 5.01
N TYR A 11 13.69 5.86 5.13
CA TYR A 11 14.25 4.97 4.11
C TYR A 11 13.54 3.61 4.07
N ILE A 12 13.13 3.11 5.24
CA ILE A 12 12.42 1.84 5.40
C ILE A 12 10.92 1.99 5.13
N SER A 13 10.30 3.11 5.44
CA SER A 13 8.86 3.32 5.22
C SER A 13 8.55 4.01 3.89
N GLY A 14 9.55 4.61 3.26
CA GLY A 14 9.41 5.39 2.04
C GLY A 14 9.32 4.51 0.80
N GLY A 15 8.56 4.98 -0.19
CA GLY A 15 8.62 4.44 -1.54
C GLY A 15 9.89 4.88 -2.29
N PRO A 16 10.17 4.30 -3.47
CA PRO A 16 11.36 4.60 -4.27
C PRO A 16 11.47 6.05 -4.72
N ILE A 17 10.36 6.77 -4.80
CA ILE A 17 10.30 8.19 -5.12
C ILE A 17 9.18 8.87 -4.33
N SER A 18 9.44 10.08 -3.81
CA SER A 18 8.41 10.87 -3.14
C SER A 18 7.51 11.58 -4.16
N LYS A 19 6.22 11.73 -3.84
CA LYS A 19 5.25 12.44 -4.70
C LYS A 19 5.71 13.86 -5.06
N SER A 20 6.35 14.55 -4.12
CA SER A 20 6.89 15.91 -4.31
C SER A 20 7.99 16.02 -5.37
N ARG A 21 8.61 14.90 -5.78
CA ARG A 21 9.63 14.89 -6.83
C ARG A 21 9.02 14.78 -8.22
N LEU A 22 7.76 14.35 -8.36
CA LEU A 22 7.07 14.34 -9.65
C LEU A 22 6.71 15.77 -10.03
N ILE A 23 7.08 16.19 -11.25
CA ILE A 23 6.78 17.52 -11.79
C ILE A 23 5.59 17.41 -12.73
N GLU A 24 5.64 16.47 -13.68
CA GLU A 24 4.63 16.29 -14.72
C GLU A 24 4.54 14.80 -15.06
N VAL A 25 3.31 14.35 -15.31
CA VAL A 25 3.01 12.99 -15.80
C VAL A 25 2.06 13.14 -16.97
N THR A 26 2.48 12.67 -18.14
CA THR A 26 1.66 12.57 -19.35
C THR A 26 1.55 11.11 -19.79
N GLU A 27 0.81 10.84 -20.85
CA GLU A 27 0.66 9.49 -21.40
C GLU A 27 2.00 8.91 -21.90
N ASP A 28 2.91 9.76 -22.38
CA ASP A 28 4.17 9.31 -22.97
C ASP A 28 5.37 9.42 -22.02
N ARG A 29 5.34 10.36 -21.06
CA ARG A 29 6.52 10.71 -20.25
C ARG A 29 6.20 11.08 -18.81
N VAL A 30 7.22 10.96 -17.98
CA VAL A 30 7.26 11.44 -16.59
C VAL A 30 8.48 12.34 -16.42
N LEU A 31 8.26 13.53 -15.88
CA LEU A 31 9.32 14.45 -15.45
C LEU A 31 9.43 14.42 -13.94
N PHE A 32 10.62 14.15 -13.41
CA PHE A 32 10.85 14.15 -11.97
C PHE A 32 12.19 14.75 -11.57
N ARG A 33 12.25 15.28 -10.35
CA ARG A 33 13.46 15.81 -9.73
C ARG A 33 14.27 14.69 -9.09
N TYR A 34 15.59 14.73 -9.28
CA TYR A 34 16.53 13.87 -8.59
C TYR A 34 17.73 14.69 -8.10
N ALA A 35 18.36 14.19 -7.04
CA ALA A 35 19.58 14.78 -6.50
C ALA A 35 20.77 14.11 -7.20
N ASP A 36 21.60 14.89 -7.87
CA ASP A 36 22.80 14.40 -8.55
C ASP A 36 23.97 14.47 -7.58
N ASN A 37 24.29 13.34 -6.95
CA ASN A 37 25.39 13.27 -5.98
C ASN A 37 26.78 13.44 -6.63
N LYS A 38 26.88 13.41 -7.96
CA LYS A 38 28.14 13.66 -8.67
C LYS A 38 28.38 15.14 -8.95
N ASP A 39 27.32 15.93 -8.98
CA ASP A 39 27.37 17.35 -9.29
C ASP A 39 26.99 18.15 -8.04
N LEU A 40 28.01 18.67 -7.36
CA LEU A 40 27.89 19.33 -6.07
C LEU A 40 27.90 20.85 -6.25
N ASP A 41 27.04 21.55 -5.51
CA ASP A 41 27.07 23.00 -5.41
C ASP A 41 28.25 23.49 -4.56
N GLU A 42 28.38 24.82 -4.42
CA GLU A 42 29.46 25.47 -3.66
C GLU A 42 29.50 25.03 -2.18
N ASP A 43 28.34 24.62 -1.63
CA ASP A 43 28.18 24.12 -0.26
C ASP A 43 28.40 22.60 -0.15
N LYS A 44 28.91 21.94 -1.20
CA LYS A 44 29.09 20.48 -1.32
C LYS A 44 27.81 19.67 -1.19
N ARG A 45 26.66 20.24 -1.57
CA ARG A 45 25.37 19.55 -1.57
C ARG A 45 25.03 19.06 -2.97
N PRO A 46 24.31 17.92 -3.10
CA PRO A 46 23.87 17.42 -4.39
C PRO A 46 22.94 18.43 -5.08
N THR A 47 23.24 18.74 -6.34
CA THR A 47 22.38 19.61 -7.15
C THR A 47 21.08 18.88 -7.51
N ASN A 48 19.96 19.61 -7.51
CA ASN A 48 18.67 19.06 -7.93
C ASN A 48 18.47 19.25 -9.43
N LYS A 49 18.32 18.15 -10.17
CA LYS A 49 18.12 18.14 -11.62
C LYS A 49 16.78 17.51 -11.98
N VAL A 50 16.31 17.80 -13.19
CA VAL A 50 15.08 17.23 -13.75
C VAL A 50 15.44 16.19 -14.80
N MET A 51 14.82 15.01 -14.70
CA MET A 51 14.99 13.93 -15.67
C MET A 51 13.65 13.61 -16.35
N PRO A 52 13.58 13.66 -17.69
CA PRO A 52 12.50 13.03 -18.43
C PRO A 52 12.75 11.52 -18.54
N LEU A 53 11.69 10.74 -18.39
CA LEU A 53 11.69 9.31 -18.66
C LEU A 53 10.39 8.95 -19.37
N SER A 54 10.41 7.94 -20.24
CA SER A 54 9.17 7.40 -20.80
C SER A 54 8.27 6.86 -19.67
N LEU A 55 6.94 6.90 -19.87
CA LEU A 55 6.01 6.37 -18.87
C LEU A 55 6.28 4.88 -18.59
N SER A 56 6.54 4.10 -19.64
CA SER A 56 6.82 2.66 -19.54
C SER A 56 8.11 2.36 -18.77
N ASP A 57 9.20 3.09 -19.03
CA ASP A 57 10.45 2.93 -18.30
C ASP A 57 10.31 3.36 -16.84
N PHE A 58 9.54 4.43 -16.58
CA PHE A 58 9.28 4.89 -15.23
C PHE A 58 8.54 3.81 -14.42
N ILE A 59 7.46 3.26 -14.98
CA ILE A 59 6.69 2.18 -14.33
C ILE A 59 7.57 0.94 -14.13
N ARG A 60 8.32 0.53 -15.16
CA ARG A 60 9.21 -0.64 -15.07
C ARG A 60 10.22 -0.48 -13.94
N ARG A 61 10.88 0.68 -13.83
CA ARG A 61 11.83 0.97 -12.75
C ARG A 61 11.14 1.02 -11.39
N LEU A 62 9.97 1.64 -11.31
CA LEU A 62 9.19 1.73 -10.08
C LEU A 62 8.85 0.34 -9.53
N LEU A 63 8.44 -0.57 -10.41
CA LEU A 63 8.07 -1.94 -10.05
C LEU A 63 9.26 -2.78 -9.54
N LEU A 64 10.51 -2.43 -9.88
CA LEU A 64 11.69 -3.09 -9.30
C LEU A 64 11.81 -2.85 -7.79
N HIS A 65 11.17 -1.80 -7.27
CA HIS A 65 11.19 -1.46 -5.85
C HIS A 65 9.96 -1.98 -5.09
N VAL A 66 8.98 -2.57 -5.79
CA VAL A 66 7.78 -3.13 -5.15
C VAL A 66 8.05 -4.59 -4.80
N PRO A 67 8.03 -4.97 -3.51
CA PRO A 67 8.22 -6.36 -3.14
C PRO A 67 7.08 -7.23 -3.69
N VAL A 68 7.41 -8.46 -4.05
CA VAL A 68 6.41 -9.47 -4.43
C VAL A 68 5.38 -9.61 -3.29
N PRO A 69 4.08 -9.74 -3.61
CA PRO A 69 3.05 -9.89 -2.59
C PRO A 69 3.37 -11.01 -1.60
N GLY A 70 3.27 -10.73 -0.31
CA GLY A 70 3.57 -11.68 0.77
C GLY A 70 4.98 -11.60 1.33
N LEU A 71 5.90 -10.85 0.71
CA LEU A 71 7.19 -10.55 1.31
C LEU A 71 7.07 -9.36 2.28
N GLN A 72 7.63 -9.52 3.47
CA GLN A 72 7.70 -8.44 4.47
C GLN A 72 8.83 -7.48 4.11
N TYR A 73 8.49 -6.19 3.93
CA TYR A 73 9.48 -5.12 3.69
C TYR A 73 10.32 -4.82 4.93
N VAL A 74 9.69 -4.90 6.11
CA VAL A 74 10.33 -4.66 7.41
C VAL A 74 10.08 -5.86 8.29
N ARG A 75 11.14 -6.44 8.84
CA ARG A 75 11.05 -7.48 9.87
C ARG A 75 11.52 -6.90 11.18
N SER A 76 10.68 -7.03 12.20
CA SER A 76 11.07 -6.70 13.57
C SER A 76 11.83 -7.88 14.19
N TYR A 77 12.96 -7.59 14.84
CA TYR A 77 13.82 -8.59 15.48
C TYR A 77 13.92 -8.35 17.00
N GLY A 78 14.44 -9.36 17.72
CA GLY A 78 14.61 -9.30 19.17
C GLY A 78 13.28 -9.11 19.89
N ILE A 79 13.26 -8.22 20.88
CA ILE A 79 12.06 -7.90 21.67
C ILE A 79 10.94 -7.27 20.82
N TYR A 80 11.26 -6.71 19.65
CA TYR A 80 10.25 -6.13 18.75
C TYR A 80 9.62 -7.16 17.81
N ALA A 81 10.10 -8.41 17.81
CA ALA A 81 9.51 -9.47 16.98
C ALA A 81 8.05 -9.73 17.37
N ASN A 82 7.21 -10.08 16.39
CA ASN A 82 5.77 -10.30 16.64
C ASN A 82 5.50 -11.47 17.61
N THR A 83 6.43 -12.41 17.74
CA THR A 83 6.36 -13.53 18.69
C THR A 83 6.70 -13.12 20.13
N LYS A 84 7.29 -11.94 20.34
CA LYS A 84 7.81 -11.46 21.63
C LYS A 84 6.93 -10.37 22.26
N ARG A 85 5.63 -10.31 21.91
CA ARG A 85 4.73 -9.25 22.40
C ARG A 85 4.61 -9.18 23.92
N SER A 86 4.62 -10.33 24.61
CA SER A 86 4.56 -10.38 26.08
C SER A 86 5.83 -9.81 26.72
N GLU A 87 6.99 -10.23 26.24
CA GLU A 87 8.31 -9.72 26.67
C GLU A 87 8.42 -8.22 26.42
N LEU A 88 7.97 -7.74 25.25
CA LEU A 88 7.93 -6.31 24.95
C LEU A 88 7.03 -5.52 25.89
N ALA A 89 5.87 -6.06 26.26
CA ALA A 89 4.96 -5.42 27.20
C ALA A 89 5.60 -5.27 28.60
N GLN A 90 6.27 -6.32 29.08
CA GLN A 90 7.04 -6.27 30.34
C GLN A 90 8.16 -5.23 30.29
N CYS A 91 8.92 -5.17 29.19
CA CYS A 91 9.96 -4.16 29.03
C CYS A 91 9.38 -2.73 29.07
N ARG A 92 8.21 -2.50 28.46
CA ARG A 92 7.55 -1.18 28.47
C ARG A 92 7.12 -0.76 29.87
N GLU A 93 6.50 -1.69 30.61
CA GLU A 93 6.08 -1.46 32.00
C GLU A 93 7.28 -1.11 32.89
N GLN A 94 8.36 -1.89 32.83
CA GLN A 94 9.58 -1.63 33.59
C GLN A 94 10.27 -0.33 33.21
N SER A 95 10.15 0.08 31.94
CA SER A 95 10.76 1.32 31.43
C SER A 95 9.89 2.56 31.69
N GLY A 96 8.70 2.41 32.28
CA GLY A 96 7.73 3.50 32.45
C GLY A 96 7.24 4.07 31.11
N GLN A 97 7.29 3.28 30.04
CA GLN A 97 6.80 3.71 28.73
C GLN A 97 5.28 3.56 28.70
N ASP A 98 4.57 4.64 28.35
CA ASP A 98 3.12 4.62 28.20
C ASP A 98 2.67 3.51 27.26
N ASN A 99 1.56 2.87 27.61
CA ASN A 99 0.98 1.83 26.78
C ASN A 99 0.63 2.45 25.42
N LEU A 100 1.03 1.79 24.33
CA LEU A 100 0.64 2.23 23.00
C LEU A 100 -0.89 2.10 22.91
N GLU A 101 -1.58 3.20 22.64
CA GLU A 101 -2.98 3.17 22.24
C GLU A 101 -3.07 2.36 20.94
N ILE A 102 -3.51 1.11 21.06
CA ILE A 102 -3.85 0.31 19.89
C ILE A 102 -5.23 0.80 19.48
N PRO A 103 -5.37 1.49 18.32
CA PRO A 103 -6.68 1.91 17.87
C PRO A 103 -7.55 0.66 17.67
N GLU A 104 -8.82 0.77 18.03
CA GLU A 104 -9.76 -0.32 17.77
C GLU A 104 -9.75 -0.65 16.27
N PRO A 105 -9.68 -1.95 15.92
CA PRO A 105 -9.65 -2.37 14.53
C PRO A 105 -10.93 -1.90 13.85
N LEU A 106 -10.78 -0.92 12.96
CA LEU A 106 -11.90 -0.38 12.19
C LEU A 106 -12.38 -1.47 11.22
N GLY A 107 -13.67 -1.80 11.27
CA GLY A 107 -14.28 -2.67 10.28
C GLY A 107 -14.08 -2.11 8.87
N TRP A 108 -13.92 -2.97 7.87
CA TRP A 108 -13.67 -2.51 6.49
C TRP A 108 -14.79 -1.59 5.96
N LYS A 109 -16.03 -1.77 6.43
CA LYS A 109 -17.19 -0.91 6.10
C LYS A 109 -17.01 0.50 6.66
N ASP A 110 -16.67 0.61 7.94
CA ASP A 110 -16.48 1.90 8.62
C ASP A 110 -15.25 2.63 8.08
N ALA A 111 -14.20 1.88 7.70
CA ALA A 111 -13.03 2.43 7.03
C ALA A 111 -13.39 3.04 5.67
N LEU A 112 -14.25 2.36 4.91
CA LEU A 112 -14.64 2.81 3.58
C LEU A 112 -15.60 3.99 3.62
N ALA A 113 -16.55 4.00 4.56
CA ALA A 113 -17.44 5.13 4.82
C ALA A 113 -16.68 6.43 5.15
N LYS A 114 -15.50 6.35 5.77
CA LYS A 114 -14.65 7.53 6.03
C LYS A 114 -13.93 8.07 4.80
N VAL A 115 -13.71 7.22 3.78
CA VAL A 115 -12.91 7.55 2.60
C VAL A 115 -13.79 7.92 1.40
N SER A 116 -14.98 7.32 1.29
CA SER A 116 -15.88 7.57 0.18
C SER A 116 -17.33 7.25 0.52
N ASP A 117 -18.24 8.10 0.04
CA ASP A 117 -19.69 7.86 0.08
C ASP A 117 -20.12 6.71 -0.85
N LYS A 118 -19.24 6.24 -1.74
CA LYS A 118 -19.50 5.14 -2.67
C LYS A 118 -19.31 3.81 -1.96
N HIS A 119 -20.34 3.40 -1.22
CA HIS A 119 -20.33 2.12 -0.51
C HIS A 119 -20.41 0.94 -1.52
N PRO A 120 -19.50 -0.05 -1.48
CA PRO A 120 -19.42 -1.15 -2.45
C PRO A 120 -20.55 -2.16 -2.29
N GLU A 121 -21.35 -2.04 -1.24
CA GLU A 121 -22.60 -2.80 -1.06
C GLU A 121 -23.80 -2.09 -1.69
N ARG A 122 -23.63 -0.94 -2.34
CA ARG A 122 -24.69 -0.22 -3.05
C ARG A 122 -24.40 -0.19 -4.54
N CYS A 123 -25.41 -0.47 -5.35
CA CYS A 123 -25.30 -0.35 -6.79
C CYS A 123 -25.03 1.13 -7.15
N PRO A 124 -23.98 1.44 -7.93
CA PRO A 124 -23.66 2.82 -8.31
C PRO A 124 -24.69 3.44 -9.27
N ILE A 125 -25.58 2.63 -9.85
CA ILE A 125 -26.61 3.08 -10.81
C ILE A 125 -27.93 3.35 -10.09
N CYS A 126 -28.41 2.42 -9.26
CA CYS A 126 -29.75 2.50 -8.65
C CYS A 126 -29.75 2.67 -7.12
N GLY A 127 -28.60 2.66 -6.46
CA GLY A 127 -28.46 2.85 -5.01
C GLY A 127 -28.96 1.69 -4.14
N LYS A 128 -29.56 0.65 -4.73
CA LYS A 128 -30.04 -0.55 -4.01
C LYS A 128 -28.88 -1.37 -3.44
N GLN A 129 -29.16 -2.10 -2.37
CA GLN A 129 -28.18 -2.97 -1.72
C GLN A 129 -27.86 -4.18 -2.61
N LEU A 130 -26.57 -4.44 -2.84
CA LEU A 130 -26.09 -5.58 -3.58
C LEU A 130 -26.17 -6.84 -2.71
N LEU A 131 -26.67 -7.93 -3.32
CA LEU A 131 -26.71 -9.24 -2.68
C LEU A 131 -25.35 -9.93 -2.85
N TYR A 132 -24.86 -10.49 -1.76
CA TYR A 132 -23.61 -11.23 -1.74
C TYR A 132 -23.81 -12.60 -2.39
N SER A 133 -23.21 -12.83 -3.57
CA SER A 133 -23.35 -14.11 -4.30
C SER A 133 -22.29 -15.15 -3.93
N GLY A 134 -21.14 -14.74 -3.37
CA GLY A 134 -20.10 -15.68 -2.93
C GLY A 134 -18.72 -15.06 -2.72
N VAL A 135 -17.79 -15.85 -2.17
CA VAL A 135 -16.37 -15.48 -2.02
C VAL A 135 -15.63 -15.95 -3.26
N ILE A 136 -14.86 -15.07 -3.90
CA ILE A 136 -13.81 -15.52 -4.83
C ILE A 136 -12.58 -15.86 -3.99
N PRO A 137 -12.21 -17.14 -3.83
CA PRO A 137 -11.04 -17.50 -3.05
C PRO A 137 -9.78 -16.94 -3.70
N ARG A 138 -8.87 -16.39 -2.88
CA ARG A 138 -7.57 -15.94 -3.36
C ARG A 138 -6.73 -17.18 -3.73
N LYS A 139 -6.49 -17.41 -5.03
CA LYS A 139 -5.54 -18.44 -5.48
C LYS A 139 -4.14 -18.14 -4.94
N ARG A 140 -3.36 -19.19 -4.64
CA ARG A 140 -1.97 -19.02 -4.17
C ARG A 140 -1.09 -18.59 -5.35
N GLN A 141 0.02 -17.91 -5.07
CA GLN A 141 0.98 -17.47 -6.10
C GLN A 141 1.41 -18.66 -6.97
N GLY A 142 1.18 -18.57 -8.29
CA GLY A 142 1.54 -19.62 -9.27
C GLY A 142 0.36 -20.25 -10.01
N GLU A 143 -0.88 -20.05 -9.56
CA GLU A 143 -2.07 -20.56 -10.26
C GLU A 143 -2.66 -19.48 -11.18
N SER A 144 -2.74 -19.73 -12.49
CA SER A 144 -3.52 -18.89 -13.40
C SER A 144 -5.01 -19.13 -13.17
N ALA A 145 -5.79 -18.06 -13.02
CA ALA A 145 -7.25 -18.12 -13.11
C ALA A 145 -7.62 -18.03 -14.58
N SER A 146 -8.25 -19.07 -15.11
CA SER A 146 -8.94 -18.99 -16.39
C SER A 146 -10.21 -18.19 -16.18
N PHE A 147 -10.57 -17.29 -17.10
CA PHE A 147 -11.84 -16.56 -17.06
C PHE A 147 -13.06 -17.50 -16.94
N ARG A 148 -12.93 -18.77 -17.37
CA ARG A 148 -13.94 -19.83 -17.24
C ARG A 148 -14.19 -20.30 -15.80
N ASP A 149 -13.29 -20.02 -14.86
CA ASP A 149 -13.48 -20.34 -13.44
C ASP A 149 -14.56 -19.43 -12.80
N PHE A 150 -14.82 -18.25 -13.38
CA PHE A 150 -15.78 -17.27 -12.87
C PHE A 150 -17.25 -17.62 -13.20
N GLU A 151 -17.52 -18.22 -14.36
CA GLU A 151 -18.87 -18.65 -14.75
C GLU A 151 -19.48 -19.69 -13.78
N LYS A 152 -18.64 -20.50 -13.14
CA LYS A 152 -19.08 -21.50 -12.15
C LYS A 152 -19.51 -20.90 -10.81
N LEU A 153 -19.08 -19.67 -10.51
CA LEU A 153 -19.39 -18.96 -9.26
C LEU A 153 -20.64 -18.08 -9.35
N ILE A 154 -21.14 -17.83 -10.57
CA ILE A 154 -22.36 -17.08 -10.81
C ILE A 154 -23.45 -18.08 -11.18
N GLN A 155 -24.08 -18.69 -10.18
CA GLN A 155 -25.36 -19.35 -10.47
C GLN A 155 -26.42 -18.26 -10.72
N PRO A 156 -27.24 -18.38 -11.78
CA PRO A 156 -28.31 -17.42 -12.02
C PRO A 156 -29.31 -17.55 -10.87
N VAL A 157 -29.31 -16.55 -9.97
CA VAL A 157 -30.38 -16.41 -8.99
C VAL A 157 -31.60 -16.03 -9.80
N GLY A 158 -32.50 -17.00 -10.02
CA GLY A 158 -33.77 -16.78 -10.69
C GLY A 158 -34.51 -15.65 -10.00
N ILE A 159 -34.59 -14.50 -10.67
CA ILE A 159 -35.44 -13.38 -10.23
C ILE A 159 -36.87 -13.80 -10.59
N PRO A 160 -37.80 -13.96 -9.63
CA PRO A 160 -39.20 -13.99 -9.97
C PRO A 160 -39.57 -12.56 -10.42
N VAL A 161 -39.73 -12.38 -11.73
CA VAL A 161 -40.40 -11.20 -12.27
C VAL A 161 -41.86 -11.34 -11.87
N ALA A 162 -42.27 -10.62 -10.82
CA ALA A 162 -43.67 -10.47 -10.49
C ALA A 162 -44.35 -9.70 -11.65
N ALA A 163 -45.43 -10.29 -12.17
CA ALA A 163 -46.32 -9.70 -13.17
C ALA A 163 -47.14 -8.55 -12.58
#